data_AF-A0A3S7V0P4-F1
#
_entry.id   AF-A0A3S7V0P4-F1
#
_cell.length_a   1.000
_cell.length_b   1.000
_cell.length_c   1.000
_cell.angle_alpha   90.00
_cell.angle_beta   90.00
_cell.angle_gamma   90.00
#
_symmetry.space_group_name_H-M   'P 1'
#
loop_
_entity.id
_entity.type
_entity.pdbx_description
1 polymer ?
#
loop_
_entity_poly.entity_id
_entity_poly.type
_entity_poly.pdbx_seq_one_letter_code
_entity_poly.pdbx_strand_id
1 'polypeptide(L)'
;MTRRALPALVALALAACNAEAYDNNDAELAVRQKAKEMCSCLFVMELTEQECAAWTRVSPNVAKATIDRENQRVHAVALGFWAADARFDGRHGCVHD
;
A
#
# COMPACT_ATOMS: atom_id res chain seq x y z
N MET A 1 -36.36 33.64 11.50
CA MET A 1 -35.07 32.92 11.43
C MET A 1 -34.73 32.60 9.97
N THR A 2 -34.02 33.55 9.36
CA THR A 2 -33.01 33.41 8.29
C THR A 2 -33.05 32.21 7.32
N ARG A 3 -33.98 32.25 6.35
CA ARG A 3 -33.94 31.44 5.10
C ARG A 3 -32.65 31.64 4.27
N ARG A 4 -31.83 32.65 4.59
CA ARG A 4 -30.55 32.95 3.92
C ARG A 4 -29.36 32.11 4.41
N ALA A 5 -29.49 31.38 5.52
CA ALA A 5 -28.41 30.53 6.05
C ALA A 5 -28.31 29.16 5.35
N LEU A 6 -29.41 28.70 4.75
CA LEU A 6 -29.50 27.40 4.09
C LEU A 6 -28.54 27.24 2.89
N PRO A 7 -28.42 28.21 1.94
CA PRO A 7 -27.49 28.06 0.81
C PRO A 7 -26.02 28.09 1.25
N ALA A 8 -25.69 28.83 2.30
CA ALA A 8 -24.33 28.88 2.83
C ALA A 8 -23.91 27.55 3.49
N LEU A 9 -24.82 26.91 4.22
CA LEU A 9 -24.61 25.58 4.80
C LEU A 9 -24.48 24.50 3.72
N VAL A 10 -25.28 24.57 2.65
CA VAL A 10 -25.17 23.64 1.51
C VAL A 10 -23.85 23.83 0.76
N ALA A 11 -23.41 25.07 0.55
CA ALA A 11 -22.12 25.36 -0.08
C ALA A 11 -20.94 24.86 0.77
N LEU A 12 -20.99 25.03 2.10
CA LEU A 12 -19.98 24.45 3.00
C LEU A 12 -19.97 22.92 2.98
N ALA A 13 -21.14 22.28 2.93
CA ALA A 13 -21.24 20.82 2.86
C ALA A 13 -20.68 20.26 1.54
N LEU A 14 -20.93 20.96 0.42
CA LEU A 14 -20.37 20.59 -0.88
C LEU A 14 -18.85 20.82 -0.96
N ALA A 15 -18.34 21.88 -0.31
CA ALA A 15 -16.89 22.11 -0.20
C ALA A 15 -16.20 21.11 0.75
N ALA A 16 -16.92 20.57 1.73
CA ALA A 16 -16.43 19.49 2.60
C ALA A 16 -16.42 18.13 1.89
N CYS A 17 -17.19 17.96 0.80
CA CYS A 17 -17.07 16.85 -0.13
C CYS A 17 -15.88 17.03 -1.10
N ASN A 18 -14.74 17.49 -0.60
CA ASN A 18 -13.48 17.16 -1.25
C ASN A 18 -13.20 15.70 -0.89
N ALA A 19 -13.74 14.78 -1.70
CA ALA A 19 -13.27 13.42 -1.69
C ALA A 19 -11.79 13.48 -2.09
N GLU A 20 -10.89 13.42 -1.09
CA GLU A 20 -9.47 13.19 -1.34
C GLU A 20 -9.36 11.84 -2.03
N ALA A 21 -9.43 11.86 -3.36
CA ALA A 21 -9.07 10.71 -4.17
C ALA A 21 -7.55 10.54 -3.99
N TYR A 22 -7.15 9.40 -3.45
CA TYR A 22 -5.74 9.04 -3.47
C TYR A 22 -5.27 9.00 -4.92
N ASP A 23 -4.10 9.58 -5.19
CA ASP A 23 -3.52 9.66 -6.54
C ASP A 23 -2.90 8.31 -7.00
N ASN A 24 -3.25 7.21 -6.34
CA ASN A 24 -2.79 5.87 -6.68
C ASN A 24 -3.93 5.03 -7.23
N ASN A 25 -3.61 4.14 -8.16
CA ASN A 25 -4.54 3.13 -8.64
C ASN A 25 -4.36 1.80 -7.88
N ASP A 26 -5.32 0.90 -8.05
CA ASP A 26 -5.32 -0.41 -7.36
C ASP A 26 -4.06 -1.25 -7.63
N ALA A 27 -3.46 -1.15 -8.82
CA ALA A 27 -2.26 -1.89 -9.15
C ALA A 27 -1.04 -1.33 -8.40
N GLU A 28 -0.91 0.00 -8.31
CA GLU A 28 0.14 0.63 -7.49
C GLU A 28 -0.03 0.25 -6.01
N LEU A 29 -1.27 0.31 -5.49
CA LEU A 29 -1.56 -0.06 -4.11
C LEU A 29 -1.22 -1.53 -3.84
N ALA A 30 -1.62 -2.44 -4.73
CA ALA A 30 -1.35 -3.86 -4.60
C ALA A 30 0.16 -4.17 -4.61
N VAL A 31 0.94 -3.44 -5.41
CA VAL A 31 2.40 -3.62 -5.48
C VAL A 31 3.08 -3.11 -4.22
N ARG A 32 2.71 -1.91 -3.73
CA ARG A 32 3.22 -1.37 -2.47
C ARG A 32 2.87 -2.29 -1.30
N GLN A 33 1.61 -2.71 -1.20
CA GLN A 33 1.19 -3.68 -0.19
C GLN A 33 2.01 -4.97 -0.28
N LYS A 34 2.14 -5.55 -1.49
CA LYS A 34 2.89 -6.80 -1.69
C LYS A 34 4.34 -6.66 -1.21
N ALA A 35 5.04 -5.59 -1.56
CA ALA A 35 6.43 -5.36 -1.13
C ALA A 35 6.52 -5.28 0.41
N LYS A 36 5.70 -4.43 1.04
CA LYS A 36 5.78 -4.15 2.48
C LYS A 36 5.36 -5.34 3.33
N GLU A 37 4.27 -6.02 2.98
CA GLU A 37 3.75 -7.15 3.75
C GLU A 37 4.66 -8.37 3.59
N MET A 38 5.23 -8.60 2.40
CA MET A 38 6.19 -9.69 2.19
C MET A 38 7.48 -9.44 2.97
N CYS A 39 7.99 -8.19 2.94
CA CYS A 39 9.15 -7.79 3.73
C CYS A 39 8.89 -7.99 5.23
N SER A 40 7.76 -7.50 5.74
CA SER A 40 7.41 -7.58 7.16
C SER A 40 7.26 -9.03 7.60
N CYS A 41 6.59 -9.85 6.80
CA CYS A 41 6.44 -11.27 7.06
C CYS A 41 7.80 -12.00 7.13
N LEU A 42 8.73 -11.68 6.24
CA LEU A 42 10.05 -12.32 6.21
C LEU A 42 10.99 -11.84 7.30
N PHE A 43 11.08 -10.54 7.54
CA PHE A 43 12.16 -9.94 8.34
C PHE A 43 11.71 -9.41 9.70
N VAL A 44 10.42 -9.15 9.89
CA VAL A 44 9.87 -8.75 11.19
C VAL A 44 9.24 -9.95 11.90
N MET A 45 8.44 -10.73 11.17
CA MET A 45 7.75 -11.90 11.72
C MET A 45 8.57 -13.18 11.62
N GLU A 46 9.68 -13.16 10.87
CA GLU A 46 10.61 -14.29 10.69
C GLU A 46 9.94 -15.57 10.18
N LEU A 47 8.89 -15.43 9.35
CA LEU A 47 8.21 -16.55 8.72
C LEU A 47 8.92 -17.03 7.45
N THR A 48 8.58 -18.23 7.01
CA THR A 48 9.11 -18.78 5.77
C THR A 48 8.58 -18.03 4.56
N GLU A 49 9.35 -18.06 3.47
CA GLU A 49 8.93 -17.45 2.20
C GLU A 49 7.62 -18.03 1.67
N GLN A 50 7.36 -19.31 1.89
CA GLN A 50 6.11 -19.95 1.48
C GLN A 50 4.91 -19.41 2.27
N GLU A 51 5.04 -19.26 3.59
CA GLU A 51 4.01 -18.66 4.43
C GLU A 51 3.76 -17.22 4.03
N CYS A 52 4.80 -16.44 3.77
CA CYS A 52 4.68 -15.06 3.33
C CYS A 52 4.06 -14.92 1.93
N ALA A 53 4.38 -15.83 1.01
CA ALA A 53 3.75 -15.86 -0.31
C ALA A 53 2.25 -16.16 -0.23
N ALA A 54 1.84 -17.02 0.71
CA ALA A 54 0.44 -17.32 0.98
C ALA A 54 -0.26 -16.14 1.68
N TRP A 55 0.36 -15.59 2.72
CA TRP A 55 -0.13 -14.44 3.49
C TRP A 55 -0.41 -13.22 2.61
N THR A 56 0.52 -12.91 1.71
CA THR A 56 0.43 -11.71 0.88
C THR A 56 -0.40 -11.91 -0.38
N ARG A 57 -1.00 -13.09 -0.60
CA ARG A 57 -1.77 -13.37 -1.81
C ARG A 57 -3.11 -12.64 -1.78
N VAL A 58 -3.26 -11.64 -2.64
CA VAL A 58 -4.53 -10.92 -2.86
C VAL A 58 -5.23 -11.41 -4.13
N SER A 59 -6.53 -11.14 -4.25
CA SER A 59 -7.33 -11.39 -5.46
C SER A 59 -7.69 -10.06 -6.13
N PRO A 60 -7.32 -9.83 -7.40
CA PRO A 60 -6.54 -10.70 -8.27
C PRO A 60 -5.05 -10.73 -7.91
N ASN A 61 -4.40 -11.88 -8.07
CA ASN A 61 -2.98 -12.08 -7.70
C ASN A 61 -2.03 -11.52 -8.77
N VAL A 62 -2.07 -10.20 -8.98
CA VAL A 62 -1.34 -9.50 -10.05
C VAL A 62 0.07 -9.07 -9.66
N ALA A 63 0.32 -8.81 -8.38
CA ALA A 63 1.64 -8.43 -7.87
C ALA A 63 2.49 -9.67 -7.56
N LYS A 64 3.72 -9.69 -8.05
CA LYS A 64 4.75 -10.70 -7.73
C LYS A 64 5.87 -10.04 -6.94
N ALA A 65 6.49 -10.80 -6.05
CA ALA A 65 7.61 -10.32 -5.21
C ALA A 65 8.89 -11.11 -5.51
N THR A 66 10.02 -10.44 -5.42
CA THR A 66 11.38 -10.98 -5.45
C THR A 66 12.11 -10.54 -4.20
N ILE A 67 12.86 -11.45 -3.58
CA ILE A 67 13.44 -11.25 -2.25
C ILE A 67 14.96 -11.17 -2.38
N ASP A 68 15.51 -10.07 -1.89
CA ASP A 68 16.93 -9.89 -1.66
C ASP A 68 17.20 -10.05 -0.16
N ARG A 69 17.69 -11.23 0.23
CA ARG A 69 17.96 -11.55 1.64
C ARG A 69 19.21 -10.87 2.16
N GLU A 70 20.18 -10.58 1.29
CA GLU A 70 21.45 -9.95 1.68
C GLU A 70 21.20 -8.50 2.11
N ASN A 71 20.34 -7.79 1.37
CA ASN A 71 19.98 -6.40 1.67
C ASN A 71 18.67 -6.24 2.44
N GLN A 72 18.08 -7.36 2.90
CA GLN A 72 16.78 -7.42 3.59
C GLN A 72 15.68 -6.60 2.89
N ARG A 73 15.62 -6.74 1.56
CA ARG A 73 14.74 -5.98 0.67
C ARG A 73 13.80 -6.91 -0.09
N VAL A 74 12.58 -6.45 -0.32
CA VAL A 74 11.62 -7.08 -1.21
C VAL A 74 11.24 -6.10 -2.31
N HIS A 75 11.39 -6.56 -3.54
CA HIS A 75 10.93 -5.87 -4.73
C HIS A 75 9.62 -6.50 -5.20
N ALA A 76 8.60 -5.71 -5.51
CA ALA A 76 7.35 -6.19 -6.08
C ALA A 76 7.02 -5.51 -7.41
N VAL A 77 6.40 -6.25 -8.33
CA VAL A 77 5.97 -5.76 -9.65
C VAL A 77 4.57 -6.28 -9.97
N ALA A 78 3.72 -5.42 -10.55
CA ALA A 78 2.47 -5.82 -11.19
C ALA A 78 2.41 -5.30 -12.62
N LEU A 79 1.89 -6.13 -13.52
CA LEU A 79 1.65 -5.83 -14.94
C LEU A 79 2.88 -5.29 -15.72
N GLY A 80 4.08 -5.41 -15.16
CA GLY A 80 5.35 -5.06 -15.80
C GLY A 80 5.79 -3.59 -15.66
N PHE A 81 4.97 -2.71 -15.07
CA PHE A 81 5.28 -1.28 -14.99
C PHE A 81 5.00 -0.63 -13.64
N TRP A 82 4.14 -1.22 -12.80
CA TRP A 82 4.07 -0.81 -11.39
C TRP A 82 5.09 -1.60 -10.60
N ALA A 83 5.97 -0.90 -9.91
CA ALA A 83 6.98 -1.47 -9.07
C ALA A 83 7.02 -0.75 -7.71
N ALA A 84 7.36 -1.48 -6.66
CA ALA A 84 7.65 -0.91 -5.36
C ALA A 84 8.67 -1.76 -4.63
N ASP A 85 9.43 -1.12 -3.77
CA ASP A 85 10.38 -1.77 -2.89
C ASP A 85 10.00 -1.54 -1.43
N ALA A 86 10.36 -2.50 -0.60
CA ALA A 86 10.35 -2.36 0.84
C ALA A 86 11.60 -2.99 1.44
N ARG A 87 12.20 -2.33 2.43
CA ARG A 87 13.42 -2.78 3.09
C ARG A 87 13.26 -2.73 4.59
N PHE A 88 13.77 -3.75 5.26
CA PHE A 88 13.87 -3.78 6.71
C PHE A 88 15.02 -2.89 7.18
N ASP A 89 14.74 -1.94 8.07
CA ASP A 89 15.74 -0.98 8.58
C ASP A 89 16.17 -1.23 10.03
N GLY A 90 15.63 -2.27 10.67
CA GLY A 90 15.92 -2.63 12.07
C GLY A 90 15.34 -1.70 13.14
N ARG A 91 14.77 -0.54 12.79
CA ARG A 91 14.22 0.44 13.75
C ARG A 91 12.70 0.62 13.61
N HIS A 92 12.21 0.74 12.39
CA HIS A 92 10.81 0.98 12.07
C HIS A 92 10.14 -0.24 11.42
N GLY A 93 10.90 -1.31 11.20
CA GLY A 93 10.44 -2.50 10.48
C GLY A 93 10.68 -2.36 8.98
N CYS A 94 9.72 -2.79 8.17
CA CYS A 94 9.81 -2.65 6.71
C CYS A 94 9.21 -1.33 6.26
N VAL A 95 10.04 -0.50 5.63
CA VAL A 95 9.68 0.80 5.07
C VAL A 95 9.75 0.76 3.55
N HIS A 96 8.99 1.61 2.87
CA HIS A 96 9.12 1.79 1.43
C HIS A 96 10.40 2.55 1.12
N ASP A 97 11.13 2.07 0.12
CA ASP A 97 12.27 2.77 -0.49
C ASP A 97 11.81 3.80 -1.53
#